data_AF-T1CC93-F1
#
_entry.id   AF-T1CC93-F1
#
_cell.length_a   1.000
_cell.length_b   1.000
_cell.length_c   1.000
_cell.angle_alpha   90.00
_cell.angle_beta   90.00
_cell.angle_gamma   90.00
#
_symmetry.space_group_name_H-M   'P 1'
#
loop_
_entity.id
_entity.type
_entity.pdbx_description
1 polymer ?
#
loop_
_entity_poly.entity_id
_entity_poly.type
_entity_poly.pdbx_seq_one_letter_code
_entity_poly.pdbx_strand_id
1 'polypeptide(L)'
;MLLPQEVKALGSRQALIFYEGLWPIRCRKLRYFEDRRFRARLLPPPVVAPAPAVELAPTSPATDVSGDATPTPAVAPMTREVTAEDIERLDSLTLEDFAAPLSEVSLPQKAEGERLTDEEMNAAVESFLESLRER
;
A
#
# COMPACT_ATOMS: atom_id res chain seq x y z
N MET A 1 28.43 -16.95 1.39
CA MET A 1 27.27 -16.50 0.58
C MET A 1 26.03 -17.07 1.25
N LEU A 2 25.01 -16.25 1.52
CA LEU A 2 23.73 -16.73 2.06
C LEU A 2 22.84 -17.16 0.90
N LEU A 3 22.18 -18.31 1.03
CA LEU A 3 21.17 -18.73 0.07
C LEU A 3 19.87 -17.94 0.27
N PRO A 4 19.05 -17.75 -0.77
CA PRO A 4 17.74 -17.09 -0.64
C PRO A 4 16.86 -17.72 0.44
N GLN A 5 16.92 -19.04 0.60
CA GLN A 5 16.22 -19.76 1.67
C GLN A 5 16.71 -19.38 3.08
N GLU A 6 18.00 -19.12 3.25
CA GLU A 6 18.59 -18.74 4.53
C GLU A 6 18.24 -17.29 4.90
N VAL A 7 18.10 -16.42 3.89
CA VAL A 7 17.61 -15.05 4.09
C VAL A 7 16.12 -15.07 4.46
N LYS A 8 15.32 -15.90 3.80
CA LYS A 8 13.89 -16.09 4.14
C LYS A 8 13.68 -16.65 5.55
N ALA A 9 14.57 -17.54 5.99
CA ALA A 9 14.52 -18.13 7.33
C ALA A 9 15.04 -17.18 8.43
N LEU A 10 15.41 -15.93 8.11
CA LEU A 10 15.93 -14.97 9.08
C LEU A 10 14.82 -14.59 10.08
N GLY A 11 15.12 -14.75 11.38
CA GLY A 11 14.13 -14.47 12.42
C GLY A 11 13.74 -13.00 12.49
N SER A 12 12.55 -12.71 13.04
CA SER A 12 11.99 -11.34 13.12
C SER A 12 12.89 -10.32 13.82
N ARG A 13 13.70 -10.77 14.79
CA ARG A 13 14.70 -9.98 15.54
C ARG A 13 16.08 -9.93 14.89
N GLN A 14 16.32 -10.62 13.78
CA GLN A 14 17.59 -10.62 13.07
C GLN A 14 17.52 -9.71 11.85
N ALA A 15 18.65 -9.15 11.45
CA ALA A 15 18.78 -8.30 10.28
C ALA A 15 20.16 -8.43 9.64
N LEU A 16 20.24 -8.03 8.37
CA LEU A 16 21.47 -7.91 7.59
C LEU A 16 21.57 -6.46 7.13
N ILE A 17 22.72 -5.83 7.35
CA ILE A 17 23.01 -4.47 6.92
C ILE A 17 23.98 -4.52 5.75
N PHE A 18 23.62 -3.84 4.68
CA PHE A 18 24.45 -3.63 3.50
C PHE A 18 24.75 -2.14 3.42
N TYR A 19 26.04 -1.81 3.36
CA TYR A 19 26.52 -0.44 3.25
C TYR A 19 27.76 -0.43 2.37
N GLU A 20 27.94 0.63 1.59
CA GLU A 20 29.06 0.73 0.66
C GLU A 20 30.41 0.71 1.40
N GLY A 21 31.38 -0.02 0.86
CA GLY A 21 32.70 -0.15 1.48
C GLY A 21 32.74 -1.02 2.74
N LEU A 22 31.62 -1.61 3.15
CA LEU A 22 31.56 -2.54 4.28
C LEU A 22 31.14 -3.93 3.84
N TRP A 23 31.72 -4.93 4.49
CA TRP A 23 31.26 -6.30 4.38
C TRP A 23 29.84 -6.41 4.98
N PRO A 24 28.96 -7.27 4.42
CA PRO A 24 27.63 -7.47 4.97
C PRO A 24 27.66 -7.82 6.46
N ILE A 25 26.89 -7.09 7.26
CA ILE A 25 26.90 -7.23 8.72
C ILE A 25 25.61 -7.91 9.18
N ARG A 26 25.74 -9.02 9.91
CA ARG A 26 24.61 -9.66 10.58
C ARG A 26 24.41 -9.05 11.96
N CYS A 27 23.20 -8.59 12.23
CA CYS A 27 22.86 -7.90 13.46
C CYS A 27 21.50 -8.35 14.03
N ARG A 28 21.17 -7.82 15.21
CA ARG A 28 19.86 -7.99 15.86
C ARG A 28 19.13 -6.65 15.85
N LYS A 29 17.85 -6.66 15.49
CA LYS A 29 16.97 -5.49 15.57
C LYS A 29 16.82 -5.08 17.02
N LEU A 30 17.03 -3.79 17.28
CA LEU A 30 16.82 -3.22 18.58
C LEU A 30 15.38 -2.71 18.70
N ARG A 31 14.75 -2.97 19.84
CA ARG A 31 13.44 -2.43 20.20
C ARG A 31 13.60 -1.49 21.36
N TYR A 32 13.35 -0.20 21.13
CA TYR A 32 13.63 0.85 22.11
C TYR A 32 12.92 0.60 23.46
N PHE A 33 11.74 -0.03 23.43
CA PHE A 33 10.97 -0.33 24.63
C PHE A 33 11.47 -1.57 25.37
N GLU A 34 12.32 -2.42 24.80
CA GLU A 34 12.81 -3.63 25.48
C GLU A 34 14.02 -3.34 26.38
N ASP A 35 14.80 -2.30 26.09
CA ASP A 35 16.02 -1.96 26.83
C ASP A 35 15.91 -0.57 27.51
N ARG A 36 16.17 -0.57 28.81
CA ARG A 36 16.11 0.63 29.68
C ARG A 36 17.00 1.78 29.19
N ARG A 37 18.15 1.49 28.57
CA ARG A 37 19.08 2.50 28.05
C ARG A 37 18.46 3.32 26.91
N PHE A 38 17.56 2.72 26.14
CA PHE A 38 16.87 3.38 25.04
C PHE A 38 15.61 4.09 25.50
N ARG A 39 14.89 3.53 26.48
CA ARG A 39 13.79 4.24 27.15
C ARG A 39 14.27 5.56 27.79
N ALA A 40 15.46 5.58 28.37
CA ALA A 40 16.07 6.78 28.95
C ALA A 40 16.40 7.87 27.90
N ARG A 41 16.41 7.53 26.60
CA ARG A 41 16.67 8.45 25.49
C ARG A 41 15.40 8.85 24.74
N LEU A 42 14.22 8.43 25.22
CA LEU A 42 12.95 8.83 24.63
C LEU A 42 12.73 10.33 24.84
N LEU A 43 12.51 11.04 23.74
CA LEU A 43 12.04 12.42 23.76
C LEU A 43 10.52 12.43 24.04
N PRO A 44 9.99 13.52 24.62
CA PRO A 44 8.55 13.67 24.78
C PRO A 44 7.85 13.57 23.42
N PRO A 45 6.62 13.01 23.36
CA PRO A 45 5.84 12.99 22.14
C PRO A 45 5.70 14.40 21.56
N PRO A 46 5.73 14.57 20.21
CA PRO A 46 5.49 15.87 19.61
C PRO A 46 4.07 16.34 19.96
N VAL A 47 3.93 17.62 20.24
CA VAL A 47 2.62 18.24 20.44
C VAL A 47 1.96 18.34 19.06
N VAL A 48 1.04 17.43 18.78
CA VAL A 48 0.21 17.48 17.58
C VAL A 48 -1.05 18.27 17.95
N ALA A 49 -1.30 19.38 17.25
CA ALA A 49 -2.57 20.08 17.41
C ALA A 49 -3.71 19.10 17.07
N PRO A 50 -4.83 19.12 17.81
CA PRO A 50 -5.98 18.32 17.41
C PRO A 50 -6.29 18.66 15.95
N ALA A 51 -6.40 17.62 15.12
CA ALA A 51 -6.85 17.82 13.76
C ALA A 51 -8.16 18.62 13.83
N PRO A 52 -8.37 19.64 12.98
CA PRO A 52 -9.66 20.31 12.90
C PRO A 52 -10.72 19.22 12.76
N ALA A 53 -11.87 19.40 13.43
CA ALA A 53 -13.02 18.56 13.21
C ALA A 53 -13.39 18.70 11.73
N VAL A 54 -12.87 17.81 10.91
CA VAL A 54 -13.39 17.59 9.58
C VAL A 54 -14.77 17.02 9.87
N GLU A 55 -15.82 17.79 9.60
CA GLU A 55 -17.13 17.19 9.38
C GLU A 55 -16.87 16.13 8.31
N LEU A 56 -16.90 14.87 8.73
CA LEU A 56 -16.81 13.75 7.82
C LEU A 56 -18.04 13.87 6.94
N ALA A 57 -17.89 14.53 5.79
CA ALA A 57 -18.70 14.23 4.62
C ALA A 57 -18.69 12.71 4.50
N PRO A 58 -19.85 12.06 4.27
CA PRO A 58 -19.96 10.61 4.33
C PRO A 58 -18.80 9.99 3.56
N THR A 59 -17.91 9.33 4.31
CA THR A 59 -16.65 8.83 3.81
C THR A 59 -16.93 7.84 2.69
N SER A 60 -16.76 8.27 1.44
CA SER A 60 -16.50 7.34 0.34
C SER A 60 -15.19 6.62 0.67
N PRO A 61 -15.15 5.28 0.68
CA PRO A 61 -13.96 4.58 1.11
C PRO A 61 -12.92 4.62 -0.01
N ALA A 62 -11.83 5.35 0.22
CA ALA A 62 -10.45 4.92 0.07
C ALA A 62 -9.54 6.12 -0.24
N THR A 63 -8.43 6.24 0.49
CA THR A 63 -7.08 6.14 -0.08
C THR A 63 -6.07 6.47 1.01
N ASP A 64 -5.40 5.45 1.54
CA ASP A 64 -4.10 5.61 2.18
C ASP A 64 -3.03 5.48 1.08
N VAL A 65 -2.41 6.60 0.72
CA VAL A 65 -1.03 6.59 0.21
C VAL A 65 -0.31 7.81 0.77
N SER A 66 0.69 7.56 1.61
CA SER A 66 1.78 8.52 1.89
C SER A 66 3.08 7.89 1.44
N GLY A 67 3.43 8.18 0.18
CA GLY A 67 4.80 8.22 -0.29
C GLY A 67 5.05 9.66 -0.74
N ASP A 68 6.10 10.26 -0.18
CA ASP A 68 6.58 11.63 -0.35
C ASP A 68 6.30 12.24 -1.74
N ALA A 69 5.52 13.32 -1.81
CA ALA A 69 5.28 14.06 -3.04
C ALA A 69 5.25 15.58 -2.79
N THR A 70 6.35 16.21 -3.18
CA THR A 70 6.42 17.60 -3.65
C THR A 70 5.16 17.97 -4.45
N PRO A 71 4.57 19.17 -4.32
CA PRO A 71 3.38 19.53 -5.07
C PRO A 71 3.73 19.70 -6.56
N THR A 72 3.49 18.66 -7.35
CA THR A 72 3.42 18.73 -8.81
C THR A 72 2.06 19.34 -9.19
N PRO A 73 1.98 20.29 -10.13
CA PRO A 73 0.71 20.84 -10.58
C PRO A 73 -0.16 19.73 -11.16
N ALA A 74 -1.44 19.73 -10.75
CA ALA A 74 -2.44 18.76 -11.17
C ALA A 74 -2.58 18.73 -12.70
N VAL A 75 -2.09 17.66 -13.30
CA VAL A 75 -2.46 17.27 -14.65
C VAL A 75 -3.75 16.46 -14.52
N ALA A 76 -4.84 16.93 -15.13
CA ALA A 76 -6.08 16.18 -15.16
C ALA A 76 -5.83 14.81 -15.82
N PRO A 77 -6.15 13.68 -15.18
CA PRO A 77 -5.94 12.39 -15.80
C PRO A 77 -6.94 12.23 -16.95
N MET A 78 -6.44 12.27 -18.18
CA MET A 78 -7.16 11.81 -19.35
C MET A 78 -6.95 10.31 -19.46
N THR A 79 -7.73 9.53 -18.72
CA THR A 79 -7.69 8.07 -18.68
C THR A 79 -8.57 7.48 -19.79
N ARG A 80 -8.03 6.56 -20.60
CA ARG A 80 -8.74 5.88 -21.70
C ARG A 80 -8.82 4.36 -21.45
N GLU A 81 -9.64 3.67 -22.22
CA GLU A 81 -9.76 2.20 -22.13
C GLU A 81 -8.56 1.47 -22.74
N VAL A 82 -8.37 0.20 -22.31
CA VAL A 82 -7.31 -0.69 -22.81
C VAL A 82 -7.65 -1.17 -24.21
N THR A 83 -6.70 -1.07 -25.13
CA THR A 83 -6.82 -1.50 -26.53
C THR A 83 -5.71 -2.48 -26.89
N ALA A 84 -5.86 -3.20 -28.01
CA ALA A 84 -4.84 -4.16 -28.46
C ALA A 84 -3.48 -3.50 -28.76
N GLU A 85 -3.46 -2.22 -29.12
CA GLU A 85 -2.23 -1.45 -29.36
C GLU A 85 -1.42 -1.18 -28.09
N ASP A 86 -2.05 -1.29 -26.92
CA ASP A 86 -1.38 -1.12 -25.63
C ASP A 86 -0.46 -2.29 -25.29
N ILE A 87 -0.74 -3.47 -25.86
CA ILE A 87 0.10 -4.67 -25.71
C ILE A 87 1.50 -4.42 -26.27
N GLU A 88 1.62 -3.64 -27.34
CA GLU A 88 2.90 -3.33 -27.98
C GLU A 88 3.68 -2.24 -27.21
N ARG A 89 3.02 -1.50 -26.32
CA ARG A 89 3.58 -0.38 -25.55
C ARG A 89 3.60 -0.63 -24.04
N LEU A 90 3.48 -1.88 -23.60
CA LEU A 90 3.40 -2.25 -22.17
C LEU A 90 4.53 -1.66 -21.32
N ASP A 91 5.75 -1.55 -21.86
CA ASP A 91 6.91 -1.04 -21.14
C ASP A 91 6.83 0.47 -20.82
N SER A 92 5.96 1.22 -21.50
CA SER A 92 5.80 2.66 -21.30
C SER A 92 4.46 3.07 -20.68
N LEU A 93 3.55 2.11 -20.48
CA LEU A 93 2.23 2.37 -19.92
C LEU A 93 2.26 2.25 -18.39
N THR A 94 1.52 3.15 -17.75
CA THR A 94 1.37 3.22 -16.30
C THR A 94 -0.07 2.93 -15.89
N LEU A 95 -0.28 2.59 -14.62
CA LEU A 95 -1.62 2.33 -14.08
C LEU A 95 -2.54 3.56 -14.14
N GLU A 96 -1.96 4.75 -14.30
CA GLU A 96 -2.68 6.02 -14.39
C GLU A 96 -3.19 6.30 -15.83
N ASP A 97 -2.73 5.54 -16.83
CA ASP A 97 -3.15 5.69 -18.23
C ASP A 97 -4.52 5.04 -18.52
N PHE A 98 -4.99 4.18 -17.62
CA PHE A 98 -6.19 3.37 -17.80
C PHE A 98 -7.32 3.78 -16.86
N ALA A 99 -8.51 3.96 -17.41
CA ALA A 99 -9.72 4.14 -16.62
C ALA A 99 -10.19 2.77 -16.11
N ALA A 100 -9.91 2.44 -14.85
CA ALA A 100 -10.55 1.30 -14.19
C ALA A 100 -11.80 1.80 -13.43
N PRO A 101 -13.03 1.41 -13.80
CA PRO A 101 -14.26 1.84 -13.13
C PRO A 101 -14.47 1.10 -11.81
N LEU A 102 -13.46 1.10 -10.93
CA LEU A 102 -13.52 0.42 -9.63
C LEU A 102 -14.58 1.03 -8.71
N SER A 103 -15.01 2.26 -8.99
CA SER A 103 -16.11 2.93 -8.29
C SER A 103 -17.48 2.31 -8.57
N GLU A 104 -17.64 1.56 -9.67
CA GLU A 104 -18.90 0.89 -10.01
C GLU A 104 -19.04 -0.48 -9.30
N VAL A 105 -17.95 -1.00 -8.69
CA VAL A 105 -17.95 -2.29 -7.99
C VAL A 105 -18.60 -2.16 -6.61
N SER A 106 -19.74 -2.81 -6.44
CA SER A 106 -20.45 -2.86 -5.17
C SER A 106 -19.88 -3.97 -4.28
N LEU A 107 -19.10 -3.59 -3.27
CA LEU A 107 -18.64 -4.52 -2.25
C LEU A 107 -19.72 -4.68 -1.15
N PRO A 108 -19.99 -5.91 -0.67
CA PRO A 108 -20.95 -6.11 0.40
C PRO A 108 -20.45 -5.47 1.71
N GLN A 109 -21.29 -4.63 2.33
CA GLN A 109 -20.97 -3.96 3.61
C GLN A 109 -21.15 -4.95 4.77
N LYS A 110 -20.05 -5.34 5.41
CA LYS A 110 -20.05 -6.17 6.64
C LYS A 110 -19.74 -5.35 7.89
N ALA A 111 -20.10 -5.90 9.05
CA ALA A 111 -19.77 -5.32 10.34
C ALA A 111 -18.25 -5.22 10.54
N GLU A 112 -17.82 -4.20 11.28
CA GLU A 112 -16.41 -3.86 11.48
C GLU A 112 -15.63 -5.05 12.07
N GLY A 113 -14.72 -5.64 11.29
CA GLY A 113 -13.86 -6.76 11.69
C GLY A 113 -14.14 -8.10 11.00
N GLU A 114 -15.22 -8.24 10.23
CA GLU A 114 -15.49 -9.44 9.44
C GLU A 114 -14.79 -9.38 8.07
N ARG A 115 -14.13 -10.47 7.68
CA ARG A 115 -13.53 -10.60 6.35
C ARG A 115 -14.58 -11.08 5.34
N LEU A 116 -14.45 -10.65 4.09
CA LEU A 116 -15.15 -11.27 2.97
C LEU A 116 -14.76 -12.74 2.89
N THR A 117 -15.73 -13.60 2.63
CA THR A 117 -15.45 -14.99 2.26
C THR A 117 -14.94 -15.04 0.82
N ASP A 118 -14.24 -16.11 0.46
CA ASP A 118 -13.74 -16.30 -0.90
C ASP A 118 -14.88 -16.29 -1.93
N GLU A 119 -16.06 -16.81 -1.55
CA GLU A 119 -17.27 -16.83 -2.40
C GLU A 119 -17.80 -15.41 -2.68
N GLU A 120 -17.86 -14.56 -1.66
CA GLU A 120 -18.30 -13.16 -1.81
C GLU A 120 -17.30 -12.33 -2.61
N MET A 121 -16.00 -12.60 -2.43
CA MET A 121 -14.94 -11.98 -3.22
C MET A 121 -15.08 -12.36 -4.70
N ASN A 122 -15.28 -13.65 -4.99
CA ASN A 122 -15.45 -14.13 -6.35
C ASN A 122 -16.71 -13.53 -7.01
N ALA A 123 -17.82 -13.43 -6.29
CA ALA A 123 -19.04 -12.79 -6.80
C ALA A 123 -18.86 -11.30 -7.11
N ALA A 124 -18.10 -10.57 -6.30
CA ALA A 124 -17.78 -9.16 -6.57
C ALA A 124 -16.86 -9.00 -7.80
N VAL A 125 -15.90 -9.92 -7.99
CA VAL A 125 -15.04 -9.94 -9.18
C VAL A 125 -15.84 -10.28 -10.44
N GLU A 126 -16.74 -11.26 -10.39
CA GLU A 126 -17.56 -11.64 -11.53
C GLU A 126 -18.49 -10.51 -11.98
N SER A 127 -19.17 -9.84 -11.05
CA SER A 127 -20.03 -8.69 -11.39
C SER A 127 -19.26 -7.52 -11.99
N PHE A 128 -18.03 -7.28 -11.54
CA PHE A 128 -17.13 -6.30 -12.17
C PHE A 128 -16.76 -6.71 -13.61
N LEU A 129 -16.37 -7.96 -13.84
CA LEU A 129 -16.04 -8.44 -15.18
C LEU A 129 -17.24 -8.42 -16.14
N GLU A 130 -18.46 -8.61 -15.63
CA GLU A 130 -19.69 -8.46 -16.41
C GLU A 130 -19.95 -7.00 -16.81
N SER A 131 -19.77 -6.03 -15.90
CA SER A 131 -19.90 -4.60 -16.23
C SER A 131 -18.93 -4.12 -17.33
N LEU A 132 -17.79 -4.80 -17.48
CA LEU A 132 -16.82 -4.53 -18.56
C LEU A 132 -17.20 -5.16 -19.89
N ARG A 133 -18.12 -6.14 -19.92
CA ARG A 133 -18.57 -6.83 -21.13
C ARG A 133 -19.86 -6.24 -21.72
N GLU A 134 -20.65 -5.54 -20.91
CA GLU A 134 -21.90 -4.89 -21.33
C GLU A 134 -21.71 -3.46 -21.88
N ARG A 135 -20.47 -2.98 -21.93
CA ARG A 135 -20.04 -1.74 -22.58
C ARG A 135 -19.39 -2.01 -23.94
#